data_AF-A0NTV1-F1
#
_entry.id   AF-A0NTV1-F1
#
_cell.length_a   1.000
_cell.length_b   1.000
_cell.length_c   1.000
_cell.angle_alpha   90.00
_cell.angle_beta   90.00
_cell.angle_gamma   90.00
#
_symmetry.space_group_name_H-M   'P 1'
#
loop_
_entity.id
_entity.type
_entity.pdbx_description
1 polymer ?
#
loop_
_entity_poly.entity_id
_entity_poly.type
_entity_poly.pdbx_seq_one_letter_code
_entity_poly.pdbx_strand_id
1 'polypeptide(L)'
;MPNAQLADALLIGRLRQETPISSKTESGYARPCFFRLQPLRTATLTRLQGVNEMRTVFILMAQYDGLAVVPTDRVVADYFPHLTRMKFLRKISAGEIKLPVVRSDPKSQKSARGISIQDLANYLDERRSAAVKEMEALTR
;
A
#
# COMPACT_ATOMS: atom_id res chain seq x y z
N MET A 1 -56.67 -51.23 -4.44
CA MET A 1 -57.09 -50.32 -3.36
C MET A 1 -55.85 -49.77 -2.66
N PRO A 2 -55.47 -48.50 -2.92
CA PRO A 2 -54.43 -47.79 -2.20
C PRO A 2 -55.02 -46.89 -1.10
N ASN A 3 -54.43 -46.88 0.09
CA ASN A 3 -54.61 -45.80 1.08
C ASN A 3 -53.36 -44.89 0.97
N ALA A 4 -53.39 -43.59 0.66
CA ALA A 4 -54.23 -42.49 1.18
C ALA A 4 -54.00 -42.30 2.70
N GLN A 5 -53.63 -41.15 3.29
CA GLN A 5 -53.49 -39.71 2.93
C GLN A 5 -52.46 -39.10 3.92
N LEU A 6 -51.65 -38.05 3.72
CA LEU A 6 -51.24 -37.09 2.65
C LEU A 6 -49.73 -36.78 2.95
N ALA A 7 -48.85 -36.26 2.09
CA ALA A 7 -48.83 -35.11 1.17
C ALA A 7 -48.85 -33.71 1.84
N ASP A 8 -47.87 -32.90 1.43
CA ASP A 8 -47.86 -31.43 1.40
C ASP A 8 -48.02 -30.60 2.69
N ALA A 9 -46.88 -30.10 3.18
CA ALA A 9 -46.79 -28.78 3.83
C ALA A 9 -45.89 -27.86 2.99
N LEU A 10 -46.50 -27.29 1.93
CA LEU A 10 -45.94 -26.21 1.11
C LEU A 10 -45.50 -25.04 2.03
N LEU A 11 -44.38 -24.37 1.81
CA LEU A 11 -44.19 -23.33 0.79
C LEU A 11 -45.37 -22.33 0.70
N ILE A 12 -45.04 -21.04 0.63
CA ILE A 12 -45.95 -19.91 0.33
C ILE A 12 -46.76 -19.37 1.53
N GLY A 13 -46.18 -18.39 2.22
CA GLY A 13 -46.88 -17.32 2.93
C GLY A 13 -46.87 -16.02 2.12
N ARG A 14 -47.39 -16.04 0.89
CA ARG A 14 -47.48 -14.86 0.02
C ARG A 14 -48.52 -13.87 0.54
N LEU A 15 -48.20 -12.58 0.41
CA LEU A 15 -49.11 -11.49 0.00
C LEU A 15 -50.47 -11.35 0.73
N ARG A 16 -50.60 -10.26 1.49
CA ARG A 16 -51.51 -9.11 1.23
C ARG A 16 -51.40 -8.17 2.46
N GLN A 17 -51.06 -6.90 2.29
CA GLN A 17 -52.03 -5.82 2.03
C GLN A 17 -53.30 -6.01 2.87
N GLU A 18 -53.45 -5.25 3.97
CA GLU A 18 -54.54 -4.27 4.09
C GLU A 18 -54.09 -3.12 5.02
N THR A 19 -53.97 -1.95 4.41
CA THR A 19 -54.23 -0.61 4.97
C THR A 19 -55.73 -0.46 5.30
N PRO A 20 -56.23 0.60 6.00
CA PRO A 20 -55.57 1.64 6.82
C PRO A 20 -56.42 2.03 8.08
N ILE A 21 -56.27 3.29 8.54
CA ILE A 21 -57.28 4.14 9.23
C ILE A 21 -57.39 4.03 10.76
N SER A 22 -56.77 5.04 11.40
CA SER A 22 -57.32 5.88 12.51
C SER A 22 -57.77 5.18 13.80
N SER A 23 -57.12 5.49 14.93
CA SER A 23 -57.40 6.79 15.57
C SER A 23 -56.26 7.40 16.40
N LYS A 24 -56.22 8.73 16.33
CA LYS A 24 -55.84 9.75 17.34
C LYS A 24 -55.66 9.16 18.75
N THR A 25 -54.63 9.53 19.51
CA THR A 25 -54.45 10.92 19.98
C THR A 25 -52.99 11.35 20.21
N GLU A 26 -52.83 12.67 20.32
CA GLU A 26 -51.57 13.38 20.53
C GLU A 26 -50.97 13.13 21.93
N SER A 27 -49.65 12.99 22.00
CA SER A 27 -48.86 13.35 23.18
C SER A 27 -47.49 13.81 22.70
N GLY A 28 -47.29 15.13 22.72
CA GLY A 28 -46.14 15.75 22.09
C GLY A 28 -44.86 15.63 22.91
N TYR A 29 -43.80 15.14 22.29
CA TYR A 29 -42.43 15.51 22.66
C TYR A 29 -41.64 15.89 21.41
N ALA A 30 -41.64 17.19 21.10
CA ALA A 30 -40.69 17.75 20.16
C ALA A 30 -39.28 17.64 20.76
N ARG A 31 -38.44 16.77 20.19
CA ARG A 31 -36.99 16.86 20.28
C ARG A 31 -36.39 16.80 18.88
N PRO A 32 -36.03 17.95 18.27
CA PRO A 32 -35.11 17.95 17.14
C PRO A 32 -33.70 17.57 17.63
N CYS A 33 -32.73 17.57 16.71
CA CYS A 33 -31.30 17.31 16.95
C CYS A 33 -30.90 15.82 17.11
N PHE A 34 -30.95 15.07 16.01
CA PHE A 34 -29.96 14.01 15.78
C PHE A 34 -29.38 13.99 14.36
N PHE A 35 -29.05 15.18 13.84
CA PHE A 35 -28.17 15.28 12.66
C PHE A 35 -26.71 15.32 13.12
N ARG A 36 -26.22 14.19 13.67
CA ARG A 36 -24.80 14.04 14.00
C ARG A 36 -24.03 13.74 12.72
N LEU A 37 -23.79 14.79 11.93
CA LEU A 37 -22.73 14.81 10.93
C LEU A 37 -21.46 14.27 11.59
N GLN A 38 -20.98 13.12 11.12
CA GLN A 38 -19.63 12.71 11.43
C GLN A 38 -18.73 13.72 10.71
N PRO A 39 -17.92 14.52 11.42
CA PRO A 39 -16.89 15.30 10.74
C PRO A 39 -16.01 14.31 10.00
N LEU A 40 -15.84 14.54 8.69
CA LEU A 40 -14.97 13.72 7.86
C LEU A 40 -13.62 13.60 8.54
N ARG A 41 -13.11 12.36 8.61
CA ARG A 41 -11.83 11.98 9.23
C ARG A 41 -10.82 13.11 9.02
N THR A 42 -10.33 13.67 10.12
CA THR A 42 -9.09 14.46 10.11
C THR A 42 -7.97 13.52 9.67
N ALA A 43 -7.74 13.50 8.35
CA ALA A 43 -6.57 12.89 7.77
C ALA A 43 -5.38 13.59 8.41
N THR A 44 -4.66 12.88 9.28
CA THR A 44 -3.37 13.34 9.78
C THR A 44 -2.46 13.46 8.57
N LEU A 45 -2.28 14.70 8.11
CA LEU A 45 -1.31 15.13 7.11
C LEU A 45 0.09 14.70 7.56
N THR A 46 0.40 13.44 7.31
CA THR A 46 1.64 12.82 7.71
C THR A 46 2.51 12.81 6.48
N ARG A 47 3.56 13.61 6.51
CA ARG A 47 4.59 13.69 5.48
C ARG A 47 4.11 14.18 4.11
N LEU A 48 4.21 15.50 3.97
CA LEU A 48 5.08 15.99 2.90
C LEU A 48 6.49 15.41 3.13
N GLN A 49 6.80 14.26 2.53
CA GLN A 49 8.21 13.97 2.23
C GLN A 49 8.58 14.94 1.12
N GLY A 50 9.53 15.83 1.41
CA GLY A 50 9.96 16.82 0.45
C GLY A 50 10.58 16.11 -0.75
N VAL A 51 10.01 16.39 -1.93
CA VAL A 51 10.56 16.13 -3.25
C VAL A 51 11.97 16.72 -3.41
N ASN A 52 12.97 16.06 -2.82
CA ASN A 52 14.36 16.07 -3.33
C ASN A 52 14.50 15.11 -4.54
N GLU A 53 13.38 14.53 -4.98
CA GLU A 53 13.23 13.24 -5.66
C GLU A 53 13.54 13.26 -7.17
N MET A 54 13.88 14.42 -7.76
CA MET A 54 13.96 14.55 -9.23
C MET A 54 15.36 14.77 -9.80
N ARG A 55 16.41 14.92 -8.97
CA ARG A 55 17.79 15.08 -9.47
C ARG A 55 18.50 13.74 -9.66
N THR A 56 18.53 12.91 -8.62
CA THR A 56 19.23 11.62 -8.68
C THR A 56 18.49 10.61 -9.55
N VAL A 57 17.16 10.53 -9.45
CA VAL A 57 16.31 9.68 -10.33
C VAL A 57 16.60 9.95 -11.81
N PHE A 58 16.61 11.21 -12.24
CA PHE A 58 16.80 11.57 -13.65
C PHE A 58 18.18 11.16 -14.18
N ILE A 59 19.23 11.31 -13.37
CA ILE A 59 20.60 10.89 -13.71
C ILE A 59 20.67 9.36 -13.84
N LEU A 60 20.07 8.62 -12.90
CA LEU A 60 20.02 7.15 -12.95
C LEU A 60 19.22 6.63 -14.15
N MET A 61 18.12 7.30 -14.51
CA MET A 61 17.35 6.97 -15.72
C MET A 61 18.17 7.14 -16.99
N ALA A 62 18.99 8.20 -17.07
CA ALA A 62 19.90 8.41 -18.19
C ALA A 62 21.05 7.39 -18.22
N GLN A 63 21.59 7.01 -17.05
CA GLN A 63 22.68 6.02 -16.93
C GLN A 63 22.24 4.58 -17.27
N TYR A 64 20.99 4.22 -16.98
CA TYR A 64 20.45 2.87 -17.20
C TYR A 64 19.44 2.78 -18.35
N ASP A 65 19.57 3.64 -19.38
CA ASP A 65 18.76 3.61 -20.60
C ASP A 65 17.22 3.58 -20.36
N GLY A 66 16.75 4.20 -19.28
CA GLY A 66 15.33 4.23 -18.91
C GLY A 66 14.75 2.92 -18.36
N LEU A 67 15.57 1.94 -17.97
CA LEU A 67 15.11 0.67 -17.41
C LEU A 67 14.35 0.83 -16.08
N ALA A 68 13.02 0.70 -16.10
CA ALA A 68 12.18 0.86 -14.91
C ALA A 68 12.59 -0.02 -13.70
N VAL A 69 13.15 -1.21 -13.96
CA VAL A 69 13.71 -2.12 -12.96
C VAL A 69 15.14 -2.49 -13.36
N VAL A 70 16.12 -2.10 -12.56
CA VAL A 70 17.54 -2.37 -12.80
C VAL A 70 17.89 -3.75 -12.22
N PRO A 71 18.54 -4.66 -12.99
CA PRO A 71 18.94 -5.97 -12.48
C PRO A 71 19.98 -5.83 -11.36
N THR A 72 19.84 -6.62 -10.30
CA THR A 72 20.71 -6.55 -9.11
C THR A 72 22.20 -6.66 -9.43
N ASP A 73 22.56 -7.41 -10.47
CA ASP A 73 23.95 -7.63 -10.88
C ASP A 73 24.65 -6.34 -11.37
N ARG A 74 23.93 -5.42 -12.02
CA ARG A 74 24.46 -4.10 -12.41
C ARG A 74 24.64 -3.21 -11.18
N VAL A 75 23.59 -3.07 -10.37
CA VAL A 75 23.62 -2.25 -9.13
C VAL A 75 24.77 -2.64 -8.19
N VAL A 76 25.07 -3.95 -8.10
CA VAL A 76 26.19 -4.44 -7.30
C VAL A 76 27.54 -4.10 -7.91
N ALA A 77 27.70 -4.21 -9.23
CA ALA A 77 28.94 -3.80 -9.91
C ALA A 77 29.22 -2.28 -9.76
N ASP A 78 28.18 -1.46 -9.92
CA ASP A 78 28.31 0.01 -9.97
C ASP A 78 28.50 0.63 -8.57
N TYR A 79 27.71 0.22 -7.57
CA TYR A 79 27.70 0.85 -6.23
C TYR A 79 28.37 0.02 -5.14
N PHE A 80 28.49 -1.30 -5.32
CA PHE A 80 28.94 -2.23 -4.29
C PHE A 80 30.07 -3.16 -4.79
N PRO A 81 31.16 -2.65 -5.40
CA PRO A 81 32.22 -3.49 -6.00
C PRO A 81 32.93 -4.43 -5.00
N HIS A 82 32.79 -4.16 -3.70
CA HIS A 82 33.31 -5.00 -2.60
C HIS A 82 32.38 -6.17 -2.22
N LEU A 83 31.19 -6.29 -2.82
CA LEU A 83 30.18 -7.31 -2.51
C LEU A 83 29.86 -8.18 -3.73
N THR A 84 29.77 -9.49 -3.52
CA THR A 84 29.16 -10.40 -4.49
C THR A 84 27.64 -10.29 -4.43
N ARG A 85 26.93 -10.45 -5.55
CA ARG A 85 25.45 -10.50 -5.64
C ARG A 85 24.79 -11.32 -4.53
N MET A 86 25.32 -12.50 -4.21
CA MET A 86 24.78 -13.35 -3.13
C MET A 86 24.93 -12.73 -1.73
N LYS A 87 26.04 -12.03 -1.45
CA LYS A 87 26.25 -11.33 -0.17
C LYS A 87 25.32 -10.12 -0.07
N PHE A 88 25.17 -9.36 -1.16
CA PHE A 88 24.23 -8.24 -1.24
C PHE A 88 22.79 -8.67 -0.95
N LEU A 89 22.31 -9.74 -1.60
CA LEU A 89 20.97 -10.29 -1.34
C LEU A 89 20.78 -10.76 0.10
N ARG A 90 21.81 -11.37 0.73
CA ARG A 90 21.77 -11.72 2.16
C ARG A 90 21.68 -10.49 3.07
N LYS A 91 22.43 -9.42 2.79
CA LYS A 91 22.39 -8.16 3.54
C LYS A 91 21.03 -7.45 3.44
N ILE A 92 20.36 -7.53 2.29
CA ILE A 92 18.98 -7.05 2.15
C ILE A 92 18.02 -7.89 2.99
N SER A 93 18.12 -9.23 2.92
CA SER A 93 17.29 -10.11 3.77
C SER A 93 17.56 -9.94 5.28
N ALA A 94 18.76 -9.50 5.67
CA ALA A 94 19.11 -9.15 7.04
C ALA A 94 18.66 -7.72 7.45
N GLY A 95 18.16 -6.90 6.51
CA GLY A 95 17.76 -5.51 6.76
C GLY A 95 18.90 -4.50 6.89
N GLU A 96 20.16 -4.90 6.70
CA GLU A 96 21.31 -3.99 6.70
C GLU A 96 21.24 -2.97 5.54
N ILE A 97 20.75 -3.42 4.38
CA ILE A 97 20.56 -2.60 3.19
C ILE A 97 19.06 -2.46 2.95
N LYS A 98 18.52 -1.27 3.21
CA LYS A 98 17.09 -0.94 3.08
C LYS A 98 16.68 -0.69 1.63
N LEU A 99 16.99 -1.63 0.74
CA LEU A 99 16.57 -1.60 -0.67
C LEU A 99 15.51 -2.66 -0.92
N PRO A 100 14.28 -2.30 -1.37
CA PRO A 100 13.28 -3.27 -1.76
C PRO A 100 13.72 -3.98 -3.05
N VAL A 101 13.66 -5.32 -3.05
CA VAL A 101 13.99 -6.14 -4.22
C VAL A 101 12.70 -6.62 -4.87
N VAL A 102 12.44 -6.10 -6.07
CA VAL A 102 11.37 -6.58 -6.95
C VAL A 102 11.76 -7.95 -7.49
N ARG A 103 10.83 -8.91 -7.39
CA ARG A 103 10.97 -10.26 -7.97
C ARG A 103 10.01 -10.36 -9.15
N SER A 104 10.52 -10.60 -10.35
CA SER A 104 9.69 -10.67 -11.57
C SER A 104 8.66 -11.80 -11.51
N ASP A 105 9.01 -12.92 -10.87
CA ASP A 105 8.10 -14.02 -10.57
C ASP A 105 8.05 -14.29 -9.06
N PRO A 106 6.87 -14.23 -8.42
CA PRO A 106 6.71 -14.53 -7.00
C PRO A 106 6.98 -16.01 -6.66
N LYS A 107 6.59 -16.93 -7.57
CA LYS A 107 6.59 -18.38 -7.33
C LYS A 107 7.96 -19.05 -7.54
N SER A 108 8.86 -18.44 -8.31
CA SER A 108 10.18 -19.01 -8.60
C SER A 108 11.26 -18.45 -7.66
N GLN A 109 12.13 -19.32 -7.14
CA GLN A 109 13.29 -18.90 -6.33
C GLN A 109 14.45 -18.37 -7.20
N LYS A 110 14.51 -18.83 -8.46
CA LYS A 110 15.48 -18.42 -9.49
C LYS A 110 14.99 -17.23 -10.33
N SER A 111 13.85 -16.61 -9.96
CA SER A 111 13.31 -15.46 -10.71
C SER A 111 14.29 -14.30 -10.76
N ALA A 112 14.20 -13.52 -11.85
CA ALA A 112 14.97 -12.30 -11.98
C ALA A 112 14.67 -11.37 -10.79
N ARG A 113 15.74 -10.80 -10.24
CA ARG A 113 15.71 -9.87 -9.11
C ARG A 113 16.23 -8.54 -9.60
N GLY A 114 15.48 -7.49 -9.31
CA GLY A 114 15.85 -6.13 -9.66
C GLY A 114 15.37 -5.14 -8.61
N ILE A 115 15.80 -3.91 -8.76
CA ILE A 115 15.49 -2.79 -7.86
C ILE A 115 14.87 -1.69 -8.74
N SER A 116 13.82 -1.03 -8.24
CA SER A 116 13.24 0.13 -8.93
C SER A 116 14.25 1.28 -8.96
N ILE A 117 14.33 2.03 -10.06
CA ILE A 117 15.18 3.24 -10.10
C ILE A 117 14.78 4.23 -8.99
N GLN A 118 13.49 4.34 -8.70
CA GLN A 118 12.98 5.23 -7.65
C GLN A 118 13.56 4.88 -6.27
N ASP A 119 13.51 3.60 -5.90
CA ASP A 119 14.00 3.12 -4.60
C ASP A 119 15.53 3.24 -4.49
N LEU A 120 16.26 3.03 -5.60
CA LEU A 120 17.70 3.23 -5.66
C LEU A 120 18.09 4.72 -5.50
N ALA A 121 17.37 5.63 -6.15
CA ALA A 121 17.61 7.07 -6.02
C ALA A 121 17.39 7.54 -4.58
N ASN A 122 16.24 7.17 -3.99
CA ASN A 122 15.89 7.52 -2.62
C ASN A 122 16.98 7.07 -1.62
N TYR A 123 17.50 5.84 -1.78
CA TYR A 123 18.60 5.34 -0.96
C TYR A 123 19.89 6.17 -1.11
N LEU A 124 20.27 6.56 -2.33
CA LEU A 124 21.45 7.39 -2.55
C LEU A 124 21.28 8.81 -2.00
N ASP A 125 20.09 9.40 -2.13
CA ASP A 125 19.77 10.72 -1.61
C ASP A 125 19.72 10.75 -0.08
N GLU A 126 19.18 9.71 0.57
CA GLU A 126 19.28 9.51 2.03
C GLU A 126 20.74 9.48 2.48
N ARG A 127 21.59 8.67 1.84
CA ARG A 127 23.03 8.53 2.16
C ARG A 127 23.78 9.85 1.92
N ARG A 128 23.48 10.58 0.85
CA ARG A 128 24.02 11.92 0.59
C ARG A 128 23.62 12.91 1.69
N SER A 129 22.36 12.90 2.10
CA SER A 129 21.86 13.81 3.14
C SER A 129 22.50 13.58 4.51
N ALA A 130 22.88 12.34 4.83
CA ALA A 130 23.63 12.00 6.04
C ALA A 130 25.06 12.55 5.97
N ALA A 131 25.78 12.29 4.87
CA ALA A 131 27.16 12.76 4.68
C ALA A 131 27.28 14.29 4.70
N VAL A 132 26.31 15.02 4.15
CA VAL A 132 26.28 16.50 4.21
C VAL A 132 26.12 16.99 5.65
N LYS A 133 25.24 16.38 6.45
CA LYS A 133 25.06 16.73 7.87
C LYS A 133 26.30 16.41 8.71
N GLU A 134 26.98 15.30 8.43
CA GLU A 134 28.24 14.93 9.08
C GLU A 134 29.34 15.97 8.75
N MET A 135 29.45 16.40 7.49
CA MET A 135 30.38 17.45 7.05
C MET A 135 30.07 18.82 7.70
N GLU A 136 28.80 19.23 7.74
CA GLU A 136 28.35 20.46 8.40
C GLU A 136 28.66 20.44 9.91
N ALA A 137 28.47 19.29 10.57
CA ALA A 137 28.78 19.12 11.99
C ALA A 137 30.28 19.15 12.30
N LEU A 138 31.14 18.72 11.37
CA LEU A 138 32.61 18.78 11.51
C LEU A 138 33.21 20.17 11.22
N THR A 139 32.46 21.04 10.54
CA THR A 139 32.93 22.38 10.11
C THR A 139 32.56 23.48 11.11
N ARG A 140 31.82 23.15 12.18
CA ARG A 140 31.22 24.09 13.13
C ARG A 140 31.86 24.01 14.52
#